data_AF-A0A7C6URK1-F1
#
_entry.id   AF-A0A7C6URK1-F1
#
_cell.length_a   1.000
_cell.length_b   1.000
_cell.length_c   1.000
_cell.angle_alpha   90.00
_cell.angle_beta   90.00
_cell.angle_gamma   90.00
#
_symmetry.space_group_name_H-M   'P 1'
#
loop_
_entity.id
_entity.type
_entity.pdbx_description
1 polymer ?
#
loop_
_entity_poly.entity_id
_entity_poly.type
_entity_poly.pdbx_seq_one_letter_code
_entity_poly.pdbx_strand_id
1 'polypeptide(L)'
;LAFFPPSLIERYLGGEGSTWQLLLAAGIGTVVMIPSLISFPLAGSLIDSGAAYTPIAAFLTTLTMVGFVSLPLEIKEMGRRLTLLRNLFALASAIIIALIMGAVLR
;
A
#
# COMPACT_ATOMS: atom_id res chain seq x y z
N LEU A 1 4.13 11.66 -15.76
CA LEU A 1 3.08 10.99 -16.56
C LEU A 1 3.64 10.06 -17.66
N ALA A 2 4.97 9.89 -17.83
CA ALA A 2 5.56 9.29 -19.03
C ALA A 2 5.96 7.79 -18.94
N PHE A 3 5.67 7.07 -17.85
CA PHE A 3 6.13 5.66 -17.72
C PHE A 3 5.01 4.62 -17.74
N PHE A 4 3.77 5.00 -17.41
CA PHE A 4 2.62 4.09 -17.46
C PHE A 4 1.43 4.81 -18.11
N PRO A 5 0.89 4.32 -19.25
CA PRO A 5 -0.29 4.91 -19.84
C PRO A 5 -1.50 4.75 -18.90
N PRO A 6 -2.44 5.72 -18.88
CA PRO A 6 -3.65 5.64 -18.05
C PRO A 6 -4.43 4.34 -18.25
N SER A 7 -4.45 3.80 -19.47
CA SER A 7 -5.08 2.50 -19.77
C SER A 7 -4.43 1.30 -19.08
N LEU A 8 -3.13 1.36 -18.78
CA LEU A 8 -2.45 0.35 -17.96
C LEU A 8 -2.79 0.52 -16.47
N ILE A 9 -2.89 1.77 -16.00
CA ILE A 9 -3.28 2.07 -14.61
C ILE A 9 -4.71 1.62 -14.36
N GLU A 10 -5.64 1.97 -15.23
CA GLU A 10 -7.05 1.58 -15.12
C GLU A 10 -7.22 0.05 -15.18
N ARG A 11 -6.43 -0.64 -16.02
CA ARG A 11 -6.47 -2.11 -16.13
C ARG A 11 -5.93 -2.83 -14.89
N TYR A 12 -4.87 -2.31 -14.26
CA TYR A 12 -4.17 -2.98 -13.16
C TYR A 12 -4.47 -2.42 -11.77
N LEU A 13 -4.99 -1.20 -11.67
CA LEU A 13 -5.30 -0.50 -10.43
C LEU A 13 -6.71 0.12 -10.42
N GLY A 14 -7.42 0.15 -11.56
CA GLY A 14 -8.78 0.66 -11.68
C GLY A 14 -9.87 -0.42 -11.61
N GLY A 15 -11.12 0.01 -11.77
CA GLY A 15 -12.33 -0.81 -11.59
C GLY A 15 -12.76 -0.89 -10.13
N GLU A 16 -13.47 -1.96 -9.73
CA GLU A 16 -13.95 -2.15 -8.34
C GLU A 16 -12.84 -2.47 -7.31
N GLY A 17 -11.56 -2.30 -7.64
CA GLY A 17 -10.46 -2.57 -6.72
C GLY A 17 -10.43 -4.03 -6.29
N SER A 18 -10.25 -4.95 -7.25
CA SER A 18 -10.30 -6.39 -6.97
C SER A 18 -9.30 -6.83 -5.90
N THR A 19 -9.59 -7.93 -5.19
CA THR A 19 -8.73 -8.51 -4.16
C THR A 19 -7.28 -8.73 -4.65
N TRP A 20 -7.10 -9.01 -5.94
CA TRP A 20 -5.78 -9.16 -6.55
C TRP A 20 -4.98 -7.85 -6.58
N GLN A 21 -5.62 -6.75 -6.97
CA GLN A 21 -4.99 -5.42 -7.03
C GLN A 21 -4.62 -4.93 -5.63
N LEU A 22 -5.50 -5.19 -4.65
CA LEU A 22 -5.25 -4.92 -3.23
C LEU A 22 -3.98 -5.62 -2.74
N LEU A 23 -3.87 -6.95 -2.97
CA LEU A 23 -2.72 -7.73 -2.50
C LEU A 23 -1.41 -7.31 -3.19
N LEU A 24 -1.46 -7.04 -4.51
CA LEU A 24 -0.31 -6.54 -5.24
C LEU A 24 0.15 -5.17 -4.70
N ALA A 25 -0.77 -4.23 -4.53
CA ALA A 25 -0.46 -2.89 -4.03
C ALA A 25 0.09 -2.94 -2.59
N ALA A 26 -0.52 -3.75 -1.73
CA ALA A 26 -0.05 -3.98 -0.37
C ALA A 26 1.36 -4.58 -0.34
N GLY A 27 1.63 -5.56 -1.21
CA GLY A 27 2.95 -6.19 -1.35
C GLY A 27 4.01 -5.22 -1.84
N ILE A 28 3.69 -4.41 -2.87
CA ILE A 28 4.60 -3.37 -3.37
C ILE A 28 4.91 -2.35 -2.26
N GLY A 29 3.88 -1.85 -1.57
CA GLY A 29 4.07 -0.89 -0.47
C GLY A 29 4.92 -1.47 0.65
N THR A 30 4.83 -2.77 0.94
CA THR A 30 5.67 -3.44 1.94
C THR A 30 7.16 -3.41 1.57
N VAL A 31 7.51 -3.60 0.29
CA VAL A 31 8.91 -3.69 -0.15
C VAL A 31 9.51 -2.32 -0.43
N VAL A 32 8.72 -1.41 -0.96
CA VAL A 32 9.15 -0.08 -1.38
C VAL A 32 9.28 0.83 -0.16
N MET A 33 10.33 1.67 -0.13
CA MET A 33 10.48 2.71 0.88
C MET A 33 10.60 4.07 0.21
N ILE A 34 9.44 4.69 -0.02
CA ILE A 34 9.29 6.03 -0.57
C ILE A 34 8.93 6.99 0.58
N PRO A 35 9.61 8.14 0.69
CA PRO A 35 9.24 9.17 1.67
C PRO A 35 7.78 9.60 1.52
N SER A 36 7.07 9.78 2.64
CA SER A 36 5.64 10.10 2.64
C SER A 36 5.31 11.35 1.79
N LEU A 37 6.21 12.35 1.81
CA LEU A 37 6.10 13.59 1.02
C LEU A 37 5.91 13.34 -0.49
N ILE A 38 6.51 12.27 -1.02
CA ILE A 38 6.41 11.89 -2.44
C ILE A 38 5.25 10.92 -2.67
N SER A 39 4.95 10.06 -1.70
CA SER A 39 3.91 9.03 -1.83
C SER A 39 2.50 9.59 -1.96
N PHE A 40 2.17 10.69 -1.27
CA PHE A 40 0.81 11.25 -1.31
C PHE A 40 0.48 11.91 -2.66
N PRO A 41 1.35 12.76 -3.26
CA PRO A 41 1.14 13.25 -4.62
C PRO A 41 1.08 12.13 -5.65
N LEU A 42 1.89 11.08 -5.49
CA LEU A 42 1.85 9.90 -6.36
C LEU A 42 0.48 9.22 -6.30
N ALA A 43 -0.04 8.98 -5.09
CA ALA A 43 -1.37 8.41 -4.89
C ALA A 43 -2.46 9.26 -5.55
N GLY A 44 -2.43 10.59 -5.38
CA GLY A 44 -3.34 11.50 -6.06
C GLY A 44 -3.27 11.35 -7.59
N SER A 45 -2.07 11.37 -8.16
CA SER A 45 -1.89 11.22 -9.61
C SER A 45 -2.38 9.88 -10.17
N LEU A 46 -2.30 8.80 -9.37
CA LEU A 46 -2.81 7.48 -9.76
C LEU A 46 -4.33 7.44 -9.73
N ILE A 47 -4.95 8.05 -8.71
CA ILE A 47 -6.41 8.19 -8.60
C ILE A 47 -6.94 9.04 -9.75
N ASP A 48 -6.31 10.18 -10.03
CA ASP A 48 -6.65 11.06 -11.17
C ASP A 48 -6.51 10.32 -12.51
N SER A 49 -5.66 9.30 -12.58
CA SER A 49 -5.46 8.44 -13.75
C SER A 49 -6.41 7.24 -13.81
N GLY A 50 -7.39 7.15 -12.91
CA GLY A 50 -8.41 6.09 -12.90
C GLY A 50 -8.13 4.90 -11.97
N ALA A 51 -7.16 5.01 -11.05
CA ALA A 51 -6.96 3.99 -10.02
C ALA A 51 -8.05 4.04 -8.95
N ALA A 52 -8.48 2.87 -8.49
CA ALA A 52 -9.41 2.73 -7.38
C ALA A 52 -8.77 3.10 -6.05
N TYR A 53 -9.57 3.66 -5.13
CA TYR A 53 -9.08 4.03 -3.79
C TYR A 53 -8.58 2.84 -2.98
N THR A 54 -9.16 1.64 -3.17
CA THR A 54 -8.80 0.41 -2.45
C THR A 54 -7.31 0.04 -2.60
N PRO A 55 -6.77 -0.25 -3.82
CA PRO A 55 -5.36 -0.58 -3.98
C PRO A 55 -4.43 0.58 -3.58
N ILE A 56 -4.82 1.84 -3.81
CA ILE A 56 -4.02 3.00 -3.44
C ILE A 56 -3.90 3.14 -1.92
N ALA A 57 -4.99 2.96 -1.19
CA ALA A 57 -4.99 2.96 0.27
C ALA A 57 -4.15 1.79 0.83
N ALA A 58 -4.24 0.60 0.24
CA ALA A 58 -3.39 -0.53 0.61
C ALA A 58 -1.90 -0.22 0.40
N PHE A 59 -1.54 0.33 -0.75
CA PHE A 59 -0.16 0.73 -1.02
C PHE A 59 0.36 1.75 0.00
N LEU A 60 -0.37 2.84 0.26
CA LEU A 60 0.07 3.87 1.19
C LEU A 60 0.17 3.38 2.63
N THR A 61 -0.79 2.56 3.08
CA THR A 61 -0.81 2.05 4.44
C THR A 61 0.28 1.00 4.66
N THR A 62 0.53 0.09 3.71
CA THR A 62 1.64 -0.86 3.88
C THR A 62 3.00 -0.17 3.76
N LEU A 63 3.14 0.81 2.87
CA LEU A 63 4.33 1.66 2.74
C LEU A 63 4.73 2.35 4.04
N THR A 64 3.75 2.75 4.84
CA THR A 64 3.99 3.50 6.09
C THR A 64 4.06 2.60 7.32
N MET A 65 3.26 1.54 7.37
CA MET A 65 3.12 0.72 8.58
C MET A 65 4.07 -0.48 8.61
N VAL A 66 4.34 -1.10 7.45
CA VAL A 66 5.13 -2.34 7.36
C VAL A 66 6.61 -1.99 7.19
N GLY A 67 7.40 -2.34 8.19
CA GLY A 67 8.81 -2.03 8.25
C GLY A 67 9.69 -3.10 7.63
N PHE A 68 9.42 -3.55 6.40
CA PHE A 68 10.18 -4.66 5.79
C PHE A 68 11.68 -4.35 5.72
N VAL A 69 12.04 -3.14 5.28
CA VAL A 69 13.43 -2.70 5.19
C VAL A 69 14.04 -2.48 6.59
N SER A 70 13.23 -2.05 7.56
CA SER A 70 13.64 -1.86 8.96
C SER A 70 13.61 -3.16 9.78
N LEU A 71 13.18 -4.30 9.22
CA LEU A 71 13.10 -5.58 9.94
C LEU A 71 14.40 -5.95 10.67
N PRO A 72 15.61 -5.84 10.08
CA PRO A 72 16.84 -6.20 10.79
C PRO A 72 17.09 -5.33 12.02
N LEU A 73 16.77 -4.04 11.93
CA LEU A 73 16.91 -3.09 13.04
C LEU A 73 15.84 -3.36 14.11
N GLU A 74 14.59 -3.56 13.72
CA GLU A 74 13.51 -3.87 14.64
C GLU A 74 13.76 -5.19 15.39
N ILE A 75 14.28 -6.22 14.72
CA ILE A 75 14.62 -7.50 15.36
C ILE A 75 15.71 -7.31 16.41
N LYS A 76 16.69 -6.43 16.15
CA LYS A 76 17.79 -6.14 17.07
C LYS A 76 17.32 -5.39 18.31
N GLU A 77 16.44 -4.41 18.15
CA GLU A 77 15.99 -3.54 19.25
C GLU A 77 14.80 -4.14 20.04
N MET A 78 13.84 -4.74 19.34
CA MET A 78 12.57 -5.19 19.93
C MET A 78 12.49 -6.71 20.13
N GLY A 79 13.39 -7.47 19.50
CA GLY A 79 13.38 -8.93 19.51
C GLY A 79 12.43 -9.53 18.46
N ARG A 80 12.86 -10.66 17.89
CA ARG A 80 12.21 -11.31 16.71
C ARG A 80 10.70 -11.55 16.85
N ARG A 81 10.23 -11.98 18.03
CA ARG A 81 8.81 -12.29 18.25
C ARG A 81 7.93 -11.04 18.13
N LEU A 82 8.37 -9.94 18.75
CA LEU A 82 7.61 -8.69 18.76
C LEU A 82 7.62 -8.03 17.38
N THR A 83 8.77 -8.02 16.70
CA THR A 83 8.88 -7.48 15.34
C THR A 83 7.97 -8.18 14.34
N LEU A 84 7.92 -9.52 14.37
CA LEU A 84 7.07 -10.30 13.47
C LEU A 84 5.58 -10.06 13.75
N LEU A 85 5.18 -10.03 15.03
CA LEU A 85 3.81 -9.69 15.41
C LEU A 85 3.44 -8.28 14.95
N ARG A 86 4.31 -7.28 15.19
CA ARG A 86 4.10 -5.89 14.78
C ARG A 86 3.82 -5.79 13.28
N ASN A 87 4.66 -6.41 12.45
CA ASN A 87 4.52 -6.34 11.00
C ASN A 87 3.31 -7.12 10.49
N LEU A 88 2.97 -8.25 11.11
CA LEU A 88 1.78 -9.01 10.76
C LEU A 88 0.49 -8.22 11.08
N PHE A 89 0.41 -7.63 12.28
CA PHE A 89 -0.72 -6.77 12.65
C PHE A 89 -0.79 -5.50 11.81
N ALA A 90 0.37 -4.92 11.46
CA ALA A 90 0.43 -3.77 10.54
C ALA A 90 -0.13 -4.12 9.16
N LEU A 91 0.28 -5.25 8.58
CA LEU A 91 -0.21 -5.71 7.28
C LEU A 91 -1.72 -6.01 7.31
N ALA A 92 -2.20 -6.68 8.36
CA ALA A 92 -3.63 -6.94 8.54
C ALA A 92 -4.43 -5.63 8.68
N SER A 93 -3.93 -4.68 9.46
CA SER A 93 -4.55 -3.37 9.64
C SER A 93 -4.58 -2.58 8.34
N ALA A 94 -3.50 -2.61 7.56
CA ALA A 94 -3.42 -1.95 6.25
C ALA A 94 -4.49 -2.48 5.28
N ILE A 95 -4.70 -3.79 5.24
CA ILE A 95 -5.77 -4.41 4.44
C ILE A 95 -7.16 -3.95 4.90
N ILE A 96 -7.40 -3.94 6.21
CA ILE A 96 -8.68 -3.48 6.77
C ILE A 96 -8.94 -2.01 6.42
N ILE A 97 -7.94 -1.14 6.60
CA ILE A 97 -8.04 0.28 6.26
C ILE A 97 -8.32 0.46 4.77
N ALA A 98 -7.62 -0.28 3.91
CA ALA A 98 -7.82 -0.21 2.46
C ALA A 98 -9.24 -0.60 2.04
N LEU A 99 -9.81 -1.65 2.65
CA LEU A 99 -11.19 -2.07 2.41
C LEU A 99 -12.21 -1.04 2.91
N ILE A 100 -11.97 -0.45 4.10
CA ILE A 100 -12.81 0.63 4.63
C ILE A 100 -12.78 1.85 3.70
N MET A 101 -11.58 2.27 3.29
CA MET A 101 -11.41 3.41 2.37
C MET A 101 -12.10 3.15 1.03
N GLY A 102 -11.94 1.95 0.47
CA GLY A 102 -12.64 1.54 -0.75
C GLY A 102 -14.16 1.51 -0.62
N ALA A 103 -14.69 1.16 0.54
CA ALA A 103 -16.13 1.15 0.80
C ALA A 103 -16.70 2.56 1.01
N VAL A 104 -15.93 3.45 1.66
CA VAL A 104 -16.36 4.83 1.98
C VAL A 104 -16.21 5.77 0.79
N LEU A 105 -15.11 5.64 0.04
CA LEU A 105 -14.74 6.56 -1.04
C LEU A 105 -15.14 6.04 -2.44
N ARG A 106 -16.10 5.10 -2.51
CA ARG A 106 -16.59 4.52 -3.77
C ARG A 106 -16.81 5.57 -4.86
#